data_AF-A0A950MR26-F1
#
_entry.id   AF-A0A950MR26-F1
#
_cell.length_a   1.000
_cell.length_b   1.000
_cell.length_c   1.000
_cell.angle_alpha   90.00
_cell.angle_beta   90.00
_cell.angle_gamma   90.00
#
_symmetry.space_group_name_H-M   'P 1'
#
loop_
_entity.id
_entity.type
_entity.pdbx_description
1 polymer ?
#
loop_
_entity_poly.entity_id
_entity_poly.type
_entity_poly.pdbx_seq_one_letter_code
_entity_poly.pdbx_strand_id
1 'polypeptide(L)'
;MSDRWDETPTEGKSEKAPTAGVPDAKPAAVAGPGGYADGLPLDDITYLEAKLILKPDLFTSAKALRDFGKIVQKTAAAMKLGFTLDPEFDAPPKIREIVFADTSDFALYGAAFILRRRIAYHEGFPVGAPEYVLKFRHPELDRTAALDMRPRIGKYRIKFKAELLPLKDKVGGARVLYSHNCQFGLGQAKGADWMAIETLTEFFPALAKLELKGERVSLVNGGIVEEVLLPIGVITFGSDLTARCDVALWRTRGDHYPLVGEFAFQAKFPSIAAVAAKPRQLCENFYIALQHATEDRLALGLTKTGMVYQLNGASPQSHE
;
A
#
# COMPACT_ATOMS: atom_id res chain seq x y z
N MET A 1 8.68 51.00 43.61
CA MET A 1 10.04 51.23 43.07
C MET A 1 10.47 49.89 42.51
N SER A 2 10.09 49.54 41.28
CA SER A 2 10.81 49.88 40.02
C SER A 2 12.25 49.35 40.09
N ASP A 3 12.68 48.39 39.28
CA ASP A 3 12.81 48.46 37.82
C ASP A 3 12.66 47.06 37.18
N ARG A 4 11.75 46.86 36.23
CA ARG A 4 11.88 47.03 34.76
C ARG A 4 12.96 46.15 34.12
N TRP A 5 12.46 45.03 33.58
CA TRP A 5 13.06 44.26 32.50
C TRP A 5 12.73 44.97 31.17
N ASP A 6 13.72 45.50 30.49
CA ASP A 6 13.66 45.94 29.09
C ASP A 6 14.89 45.36 28.38
N GLU A 7 14.73 44.20 27.73
CA GLU A 7 15.57 43.81 26.60
C GLU A 7 14.66 43.26 25.50
N THR A 8 14.51 44.07 24.46
CA THR A 8 13.89 43.77 23.17
C THR A 8 14.60 42.60 22.47
N PRO A 9 13.88 41.63 21.88
CA PRO A 9 14.48 40.66 20.97
C PRO A 9 14.73 41.32 19.61
N THR A 10 15.98 41.26 19.15
CA THR A 10 16.38 41.59 17.78
C THR A 10 15.68 40.69 16.77
N GLU A 11 15.00 41.31 15.79
CA GLU A 11 14.44 40.65 14.60
C GLU A 11 15.54 39.96 13.79
N GLY A 12 15.72 38.66 14.00
CA GLY A 12 16.46 37.79 13.09
C GLY A 12 15.64 37.57 11.83
N LYS A 13 16.06 38.19 10.73
CA LYS A 13 15.55 37.90 9.38
C LYS A 13 15.66 36.39 9.12
N SER A 14 14.53 35.72 8.99
CA SER A 14 14.50 34.30 8.57
C SER A 14 14.90 34.23 7.10
N GLU A 15 16.14 33.82 6.82
CA GLU A 15 16.51 33.37 5.49
C GLU A 15 15.66 32.14 5.15
N LYS A 16 14.78 32.28 4.16
CA LYS A 16 14.05 31.16 3.58
C LYS A 16 15.07 30.18 3.00
N ALA A 17 15.17 29.01 3.61
CA ALA A 17 15.86 27.88 3.03
C ALA A 17 15.27 27.59 1.64
N PRO A 18 16.10 27.35 0.61
CA PRO A 18 15.60 27.05 -0.73
C PRO A 18 14.89 25.70 -0.70
N THR A 19 13.62 25.70 -1.09
CA THR A 19 12.86 24.49 -1.42
C THR A 19 13.57 23.78 -2.57
N ALA A 20 14.32 22.73 -2.25
CA ALA A 20 14.88 21.82 -3.24
C ALA A 20 13.70 21.16 -3.97
N GLY A 21 13.50 21.55 -5.22
CA GLY A 21 12.54 20.90 -6.12
C GLY A 21 12.91 19.44 -6.27
N VAL A 22 11.93 18.56 -6.12
CA VAL A 22 12.03 17.16 -6.53
C VAL A 22 12.41 17.15 -8.01
N PRO A 23 13.52 16.51 -8.42
CA PRO A 23 13.86 16.42 -9.84
C PRO A 23 12.76 15.61 -10.54
N ASP A 24 12.18 16.19 -11.58
CA ASP A 24 11.27 15.52 -12.50
C ASP A 24 11.98 14.29 -13.09
N ALA A 25 11.72 13.11 -12.52
CA ALA A 25 12.13 11.86 -13.10
C ALA A 25 11.48 11.75 -14.48
N LYS A 26 12.31 11.73 -15.53
CA LYS A 26 11.86 11.62 -16.93
C LYS A 26 10.86 10.46 -17.06
N PRO A 27 9.73 10.66 -17.76
CA PRO A 27 8.71 9.62 -17.90
C PRO A 27 9.31 8.36 -18.52
N ALA A 28 9.04 7.22 -17.89
CA ALA A 28 9.37 5.92 -18.45
C ALA A 28 8.75 5.81 -19.86
N ALA A 29 9.56 5.43 -20.85
CA ALA A 29 9.10 5.34 -22.24
C ALA A 29 7.77 4.56 -22.34
N VAL A 30 6.79 5.26 -22.90
CA VAL A 30 5.41 4.84 -23.14
C VAL A 30 5.43 3.65 -24.10
N ALA A 31 4.62 2.63 -23.79
CA ALA A 31 4.29 1.57 -24.72
C ALA A 31 3.98 2.13 -26.12
N GLY A 32 4.42 1.45 -27.19
CA GLY A 32 3.94 1.75 -28.53
C GLY A 32 2.40 1.58 -28.58
N PRO A 33 1.70 2.11 -29.59
CA PRO A 33 0.24 2.04 -29.64
C PRO A 33 -0.24 0.58 -29.56
N GLY A 34 -0.71 0.16 -28.38
CA GLY A 34 -1.42 -1.10 -28.14
C GLY A 34 -0.73 -2.19 -27.31
N GLY A 35 0.54 -2.07 -26.89
CA GLY A 35 1.20 -3.16 -26.16
C GLY A 35 2.63 -2.93 -25.67
N TYR A 36 3.15 -3.88 -24.90
CA TYR A 36 4.54 -3.89 -24.41
C TYR A 36 5.56 -4.09 -25.55
N ALA A 37 6.84 -3.91 -25.24
CA ALA A 37 7.93 -3.98 -26.22
C ALA A 37 8.08 -5.36 -26.89
N ASP A 38 7.56 -6.42 -26.28
CA ASP A 38 7.54 -7.78 -26.83
C ASP A 38 6.26 -8.10 -27.63
N GLY A 39 5.41 -7.10 -27.87
CA GLY A 39 4.17 -7.23 -28.64
C GLY A 39 2.98 -7.81 -27.87
N LEU A 40 3.15 -8.14 -26.59
CA LEU A 40 2.04 -8.56 -25.74
C LEU A 40 1.17 -7.36 -25.34
N PRO A 41 -0.15 -7.56 -25.15
CA PRO A 41 -1.04 -6.47 -24.73
C PRO A 41 -0.66 -5.95 -23.35
N LEU A 42 -1.03 -4.70 -23.07
CA LEU A 42 -0.91 -4.14 -21.73
C LEU A 42 -1.78 -4.93 -20.74
N ASP A 43 -1.36 -4.98 -19.48
CA ASP A 43 -2.16 -5.60 -18.44
C ASP A 43 -3.43 -4.79 -18.17
N ASP A 44 -4.52 -5.50 -17.88
CA ASP A 44 -5.82 -4.91 -17.51
C ASP A 44 -6.02 -4.89 -15.99
N ILE A 45 -6.81 -3.93 -15.52
CA ILE A 45 -7.29 -3.92 -14.13
C ILE A 45 -8.16 -5.14 -13.88
N THR A 46 -7.72 -5.98 -12.95
CA THR A 46 -8.39 -7.24 -12.54
C THR A 46 -8.78 -7.25 -11.07
N TYR A 47 -8.48 -6.17 -10.35
CA TYR A 47 -8.79 -6.01 -8.94
C TYR A 47 -9.27 -4.60 -8.61
N LEU A 48 -10.22 -4.53 -7.69
CA LEU A 48 -10.55 -3.33 -6.93
C LEU A 48 -10.14 -3.59 -5.48
N GLU A 49 -9.35 -2.70 -4.89
CA GLU A 49 -8.95 -2.77 -3.48
C GLU A 49 -9.27 -1.46 -2.78
N ALA A 50 -10.23 -1.45 -1.87
CA ALA A 50 -10.54 -0.27 -1.08
C ALA A 50 -9.86 -0.36 0.28
N LYS A 51 -9.25 0.74 0.73
CA LYS A 51 -8.52 0.79 2.00
C LYS A 51 -9.00 1.94 2.86
N LEU A 52 -9.09 1.71 4.16
CA LEU A 52 -9.20 2.74 5.17
C LEU A 52 -7.93 2.70 6.03
N ILE A 53 -7.30 3.85 6.19
CA ILE A 53 -6.15 4.01 7.07
C ILE A 53 -6.69 4.44 8.43
N LEU A 54 -6.29 3.71 9.47
CA LEU A 54 -6.88 3.78 10.79
C LEU A 54 -5.82 4.16 11.82
N LYS A 55 -6.23 4.89 12.85
CA LYS A 55 -5.38 5.26 13.98
C LYS A 55 -4.88 3.98 14.68
N PRO A 56 -3.57 3.84 14.92
CA PRO A 56 -2.98 2.62 15.47
C PRO A 56 -3.42 2.33 16.91
N ASP A 57 -3.63 3.37 17.72
CA ASP A 57 -3.86 3.26 19.18
C ASP A 57 -5.12 2.47 19.56
N LEU A 58 -6.02 2.29 18.61
CA LEU A 58 -7.25 1.53 18.80
C LEU A 58 -7.04 0.02 18.70
N PHE A 59 -5.92 -0.45 18.13
CA PHE A 59 -5.69 -1.86 17.80
C PHE A 59 -4.70 -2.53 18.76
N THR A 60 -4.99 -2.47 20.06
CA THR A 60 -4.11 -3.02 21.11
C THR A 60 -4.32 -4.51 21.40
N SER A 61 -5.32 -5.14 20.78
CA SER A 61 -5.66 -6.55 21.01
C SER A 61 -6.41 -7.19 19.85
N ALA A 62 -6.45 -8.53 19.82
CA ALA A 62 -7.29 -9.26 18.87
C ALA A 62 -8.79 -8.90 19.00
N LYS A 63 -9.25 -8.58 20.22
CA LYS A 63 -10.61 -8.11 20.46
C LYS A 63 -10.88 -6.80 19.71
N ALA A 64 -9.94 -5.86 19.69
CA ALA A 64 -10.11 -4.60 18.97
C ALA A 64 -10.25 -4.80 17.46
N LEU A 65 -9.46 -5.72 16.87
CA LEU A 65 -9.60 -6.10 15.46
C LEU A 65 -11.00 -6.70 15.18
N ARG A 66 -11.48 -7.60 16.05
CA ARG A 66 -12.83 -8.18 15.93
C ARG A 66 -13.93 -7.14 16.08
N ASP A 67 -13.78 -6.20 17.02
CA ASP A 67 -14.76 -5.14 17.21
C ASP A 67 -14.85 -4.22 15.99
N PHE A 68 -13.73 -3.95 15.31
CA PHE A 68 -13.75 -3.30 14.00
C PHE A 68 -14.49 -4.15 12.96
N GLY A 69 -14.21 -5.46 12.89
CA GLY A 69 -14.93 -6.38 12.00
C GLY A 69 -16.45 -6.41 12.23
N LYS A 70 -16.91 -6.24 13.48
CA LYS A 70 -18.34 -6.09 13.79
C LYS A 70 -18.93 -4.78 13.27
N ILE A 71 -18.16 -3.69 13.21
CA ILE A 71 -18.60 -2.43 12.59
C ILE A 71 -18.82 -2.67 11.09
N VAL A 72 -17.86 -3.31 10.41
CA VAL A 72 -17.97 -3.68 8.99
C VAL A 72 -19.23 -4.50 8.71
N GLN A 73 -19.49 -5.52 9.54
CA GLN A 73 -20.71 -6.34 9.47
C GLN A 73 -22.00 -5.53 9.64
N LYS A 74 -22.04 -4.66 10.65
CA LYS A 74 -23.20 -3.79 10.92
C LYS A 74 -23.46 -2.82 9.76
N THR A 75 -22.41 -2.25 9.18
CA THR A 75 -22.52 -1.36 8.01
C THR A 75 -23.06 -2.11 6.81
N ALA A 76 -22.57 -3.33 6.53
CA ALA A 76 -23.07 -4.16 5.43
C ALA A 76 -24.55 -4.52 5.63
N ALA A 77 -24.93 -4.89 6.86
CA ALA A 77 -26.32 -5.22 7.21
C ALA A 77 -27.26 -4.01 7.06
N ALA A 78 -26.85 -2.82 7.52
CA ALA A 78 -27.63 -1.59 7.38
C ALA A 78 -27.89 -1.23 5.90
N MET A 79 -26.95 -1.58 5.02
CA MET A 79 -27.06 -1.41 3.58
C MET A 79 -27.71 -2.59 2.85
N LYS A 80 -28.14 -3.62 3.58
CA LYS A 80 -28.73 -4.86 3.04
C LYS A 80 -27.81 -5.58 2.05
N LEU A 81 -26.50 -5.55 2.30
CA LEU A 81 -25.51 -6.27 1.52
C LEU A 81 -25.31 -7.68 2.08
N GLY A 82 -24.97 -8.63 1.21
CA GLY A 82 -24.59 -9.96 1.65
C GLY A 82 -23.26 -9.90 2.40
N PHE A 83 -23.16 -10.62 3.51
CA PHE A 83 -21.93 -10.73 4.28
C PHE A 83 -21.75 -12.17 4.77
N THR A 84 -20.57 -12.75 4.53
CA THR A 84 -20.19 -14.06 5.02
C THR A 84 -18.96 -13.90 5.92
N LEU A 85 -19.07 -14.30 7.18
CA LEU A 85 -17.96 -14.23 8.11
C LEU A 85 -16.83 -15.17 7.68
N ASP A 86 -15.58 -14.73 7.81
CA ASP A 86 -14.44 -15.61 7.56
C ASP A 86 -14.39 -16.71 8.64
N PRO A 87 -14.14 -17.98 8.29
CA PRO A 87 -14.00 -19.06 9.27
C PRO A 87 -12.92 -18.81 10.32
N GLU A 88 -11.92 -17.99 10.00
CA GLU A 88 -10.81 -17.65 10.90
C GLU A 88 -11.03 -16.33 11.68
N PHE A 89 -12.24 -15.75 11.64
CA PHE A 89 -12.53 -14.49 12.34
C PHE A 89 -12.31 -14.56 13.87
N ASP A 90 -12.62 -15.71 14.47
CA ASP A 90 -12.41 -15.96 15.90
C ASP A 90 -11.04 -16.60 16.20
N ALA A 91 -10.26 -16.94 15.18
CA ALA A 91 -8.90 -17.44 15.34
C ALA A 91 -7.94 -16.33 15.81
N PRO A 92 -6.73 -16.68 16.31
CA PRO A 92 -5.66 -15.71 16.51
C PRO A 92 -5.31 -14.98 15.20
N PRO A 93 -5.00 -13.67 15.25
CA PRO A 93 -4.56 -12.95 14.06
C PRO A 93 -3.31 -13.57 13.44
N LYS A 94 -3.25 -13.54 12.11
CA LYS A 94 -2.11 -13.99 11.32
C LYS A 94 -0.98 -12.98 11.43
N ILE A 95 0.25 -13.47 11.44
CA ILE A 95 1.45 -12.64 11.46
C ILE A 95 2.16 -12.70 10.11
N ARG A 96 2.56 -11.53 9.61
CA ARG A 96 3.48 -11.41 8.47
C ARG A 96 4.61 -10.45 8.79
N GLU A 97 5.83 -10.87 8.49
CA GLU A 97 6.96 -9.94 8.40
C GLU A 97 6.94 -9.25 7.04
N ILE A 98 7.16 -7.94 7.03
CA ILE A 98 7.33 -7.13 5.83
C ILE A 98 8.61 -6.30 5.99
N VAL A 99 9.47 -6.41 5.00
CA VAL A 99 10.70 -5.63 4.91
C VAL A 99 10.65 -4.81 3.64
N PHE A 100 10.92 -3.51 3.76
CA PHE A 100 11.01 -2.60 2.62
C PHE A 100 12.46 -2.34 2.28
N ALA A 101 12.76 -2.20 0.99
CA ALA A 101 14.11 -1.91 0.53
C ALA A 101 14.10 -0.72 -0.44
N ASP A 102 15.08 0.16 -0.28
CA ASP A 102 15.31 1.30 -1.17
C ASP A 102 16.77 1.73 -1.16
N THR A 103 17.14 2.53 -2.13
CA THR A 103 18.36 3.36 -2.14
C THR A 103 18.36 4.34 -0.96
N SER A 104 19.55 4.82 -0.56
CA SER A 104 19.70 5.74 0.58
C SER A 104 19.04 7.10 0.37
N ASP A 105 18.84 7.52 -0.89
CA ASP A 105 18.12 8.72 -1.29
C ASP A 105 16.65 8.45 -1.66
N PHE A 106 16.15 7.24 -1.38
CA PHE A 106 14.77 6.82 -1.64
C PHE A 106 14.34 6.96 -3.11
N ALA A 107 15.25 6.74 -4.06
CA ALA A 107 14.99 6.86 -5.48
C ALA A 107 13.87 5.93 -5.99
N LEU A 108 13.72 4.71 -5.45
CA LEU A 108 12.59 3.85 -5.84
C LEU A 108 11.28 4.47 -5.40
N TYR A 109 11.17 4.82 -4.11
CA TYR A 109 9.98 5.47 -3.58
C TYR A 109 9.70 6.77 -4.33
N GLY A 110 10.68 7.66 -4.51
CA GLY A 110 10.54 8.90 -5.28
C GLY A 110 10.01 8.69 -6.70
N ALA A 111 10.40 7.58 -7.35
CA ALA A 111 9.91 7.16 -8.66
C ALA A 111 8.59 6.35 -8.63
N ALA A 112 7.92 6.29 -7.48
CA ALA A 112 6.66 5.60 -7.24
C ALA A 112 6.72 4.06 -7.29
N PHE A 113 7.92 3.53 -7.06
CA PHE A 113 8.15 2.11 -6.85
C PHE A 113 8.24 1.78 -5.36
N ILE A 114 7.72 0.62 -5.00
CA ILE A 114 7.79 0.07 -3.65
C ILE A 114 8.32 -1.34 -3.76
N LEU A 115 9.52 -1.57 -3.23
CA LEU A 115 10.13 -2.88 -3.16
C LEU A 115 9.99 -3.45 -1.75
N ARG A 116 9.46 -4.66 -1.64
CA ARG A 116 9.28 -5.31 -0.35
C ARG A 116 9.43 -6.83 -0.42
N ARG A 117 9.91 -7.40 0.69
CA ARG A 117 9.90 -8.82 0.98
C ARG A 117 8.83 -9.12 2.04
N ARG A 118 8.10 -10.23 1.89
CA ARG A 118 7.11 -10.69 2.84
C ARG A 118 7.38 -12.12 3.29
N ILE A 119 7.25 -12.38 4.59
CA ILE A 119 7.35 -13.73 5.17
C ILE A 119 6.10 -13.98 5.99
N ALA A 120 5.37 -15.04 5.68
CA ALA A 120 4.22 -15.45 6.48
C ALA A 120 4.68 -16.29 7.66
N TYR A 121 3.97 -16.19 8.78
CA TYR A 121 4.22 -16.99 9.97
C TYR A 121 2.99 -17.82 10.34
N HIS A 122 3.23 -19.04 10.81
CA HIS A 122 2.24 -19.89 11.46
C HIS A 122 2.83 -20.36 12.79
N GLU A 123 2.13 -20.11 13.90
CA GLU A 123 2.58 -20.50 15.25
C GLU A 123 4.03 -20.07 15.57
N GLY A 124 4.44 -18.89 15.08
CA GLY A 124 5.78 -18.35 15.31
C GLY A 124 6.87 -18.85 14.35
N PHE A 125 6.56 -19.78 13.45
CA PHE A 125 7.50 -20.29 12.44
C PHE A 125 7.24 -19.68 11.07
N PRO A 126 8.29 -19.30 10.30
CA PRO A 126 8.11 -18.85 8.92
C PRO A 126 7.57 -20.00 8.07
N VAL A 127 6.55 -19.72 7.27
CA VAL A 127 5.91 -20.70 6.39
C VAL A 127 6.00 -20.28 4.92
N GLY A 128 6.33 -21.26 4.07
CA GLY A 128 6.56 -21.02 2.65
C GLY A 128 7.86 -20.28 2.36
N ALA A 129 8.14 -20.10 1.07
CA ALA A 129 9.26 -19.25 0.65
C ALA A 129 8.90 -17.76 0.88
N PRO A 130 9.85 -16.93 1.34
CA PRO A 130 9.68 -15.49 1.31
C PRO A 130 9.25 -15.01 -0.08
N GLU A 131 8.39 -14.02 -0.09
CA GLU A 131 7.84 -13.47 -1.31
C GLU A 131 8.45 -12.10 -1.57
N TYR A 132 8.89 -11.88 -2.81
CA TYR A 132 9.33 -10.58 -3.29
C TYR A 132 8.19 -9.90 -4.04
N VAL A 133 8.01 -8.61 -3.78
CA VAL A 133 6.98 -7.79 -4.43
C VAL A 133 7.59 -6.46 -4.85
N LEU A 134 7.53 -6.19 -6.15
CA LEU A 134 7.73 -4.85 -6.70
C LEU A 134 6.36 -4.29 -7.08
N LYS A 135 6.03 -3.12 -6.56
CA LYS A 135 4.79 -2.39 -6.87
C LYS A 135 5.15 -1.05 -7.48
N PHE A 136 4.55 -0.72 -8.62
CA PHE A 136 4.46 0.65 -9.11
C PHE A 136 3.08 1.22 -8.79
N ARG A 137 3.00 2.46 -8.30
CA ARG A 137 1.72 3.08 -7.90
C ARG A 137 1.63 4.49 -8.45
N HIS A 138 0.54 4.83 -9.15
CA HIS A 138 0.39 6.17 -9.72
C HIS A 138 -1.10 6.54 -9.86
N PRO A 139 -1.47 7.85 -9.81
CA PRO A 139 -2.85 8.29 -10.02
C PRO A 139 -3.32 8.18 -11.48
N GLU A 140 -2.38 8.17 -12.42
CA GLU A 140 -2.70 8.02 -13.85
C GLU A 140 -2.69 6.55 -14.28
N LEU A 141 -3.83 6.09 -14.81
CA LEU A 141 -4.01 4.72 -15.30
C LEU A 141 -3.03 4.39 -16.42
N ASP A 142 -2.99 5.23 -17.47
CA ASP A 142 -2.20 4.95 -18.67
C ASP A 142 -0.70 4.84 -18.37
N ARG A 143 -0.18 5.72 -17.49
CA ARG A 143 1.21 5.64 -17.02
C ARG A 143 1.49 4.35 -16.24
N THR A 144 0.51 3.88 -15.45
CA THR A 144 0.64 2.65 -14.67
C THR A 144 0.57 1.41 -15.57
N ALA A 145 -0.30 1.41 -16.58
CA ALA A 145 -0.48 0.33 -17.53
C ALA A 145 0.67 0.21 -18.53
N ALA A 146 1.25 1.34 -18.97
CA ALA A 146 2.37 1.36 -19.90
C ALA A 146 3.67 0.78 -19.34
N LEU A 147 3.77 0.63 -18.01
CA LEU A 147 4.95 0.10 -17.35
C LEU A 147 4.89 -1.43 -17.29
N ASP A 148 5.82 -2.07 -17.99
CA ASP A 148 5.97 -3.53 -17.96
C ASP A 148 6.58 -3.99 -16.63
N MET A 149 5.73 -4.51 -15.75
CA MET A 149 6.14 -5.02 -14.43
C MET A 149 6.56 -6.49 -14.47
N ARG A 150 6.57 -7.15 -15.64
CA ARG A 150 6.91 -8.58 -15.74
C ARG A 150 8.39 -8.80 -15.45
N PRO A 151 8.72 -9.69 -14.52
CA PRO A 151 10.10 -9.95 -14.17
C PRO A 151 10.72 -10.96 -15.14
N ARG A 152 12.04 -10.89 -15.32
CA ARG A 152 12.82 -11.90 -16.05
C ARG A 152 13.18 -13.09 -15.15
N ILE A 153 12.17 -13.71 -14.54
CA ILE A 153 12.30 -14.88 -13.67
C ILE A 153 11.15 -15.85 -13.93
N GLY A 154 11.28 -17.10 -13.49
CA GLY A 154 10.34 -18.20 -13.75
C GLY A 154 8.86 -17.90 -13.46
N LYS A 155 8.31 -18.39 -12.34
CA LYS A 155 6.89 -18.22 -12.00
C LYS A 155 6.70 -16.92 -11.24
N TYR A 156 5.81 -16.07 -11.74
CA TYR A 156 5.42 -14.82 -11.11
C TYR A 156 3.91 -14.58 -11.25
N ARG A 157 3.43 -13.54 -10.58
CA ARG A 157 2.05 -13.09 -10.65
C ARG A 157 2.01 -11.58 -10.80
N ILE A 158 1.29 -11.14 -11.84
CA ILE A 158 0.89 -9.74 -12.00
C ILE A 158 -0.45 -9.50 -11.30
N LYS A 159 -0.56 -8.38 -10.60
CA LYS A 159 -1.82 -7.83 -10.10
C LYS A 159 -1.90 -6.36 -10.42
N PHE A 160 -2.78 -6.01 -11.36
CA PHE A 160 -3.10 -4.63 -11.65
C PHE A 160 -4.42 -4.26 -10.96
N LYS A 161 -4.36 -3.29 -10.05
CA LYS A 161 -5.48 -2.90 -9.20
C LYS A 161 -5.84 -1.42 -9.34
N ALA A 162 -7.14 -1.14 -9.32
CA ALA A 162 -7.65 0.15 -8.87
C ALA A 162 -7.73 0.14 -7.34
N GLU A 163 -7.12 1.13 -6.68
CA GLU A 163 -7.09 1.26 -5.23
C GLU A 163 -7.92 2.46 -4.79
N LEU A 164 -9.04 2.23 -4.10
CA LEU A 164 -9.86 3.28 -3.51
C LEU A 164 -9.27 3.67 -2.15
N LEU A 165 -9.01 4.96 -1.98
CA LEU A 165 -8.56 5.58 -0.73
C LEU A 165 -9.51 6.70 -0.32
N PRO A 166 -9.56 7.09 0.96
CA PRO A 166 -10.35 8.24 1.37
C PRO A 166 -9.77 9.51 0.74
N LEU A 167 -10.58 10.57 0.71
CA LEU A 167 -10.07 11.91 0.46
C LEU A 167 -9.04 12.26 1.56
N LYS A 168 -8.09 13.15 1.24
CA LYS A 168 -6.94 13.41 2.13
C LYS A 168 -7.34 14.09 3.44
N ASP A 169 -8.43 14.86 3.43
CA ASP A 169 -8.79 15.81 4.47
C ASP A 169 -10.21 15.61 5.03
N LYS A 170 -11.03 14.75 4.42
CA LYS A 170 -12.40 14.49 4.86
C LYS A 170 -12.91 13.08 4.52
N VAL A 171 -13.95 12.67 5.23
CA VAL A 171 -14.77 11.50 4.88
C VAL A 171 -15.80 11.84 3.79
N GLY A 172 -16.51 10.83 3.31
CA GLY A 172 -17.66 11.02 2.41
C GLY A 172 -17.30 10.94 0.92
N GLY A 173 -16.11 10.45 0.59
CA GLY A 173 -15.67 10.34 -0.81
C GLY A 173 -14.44 9.45 -0.97
N ALA A 174 -14.00 9.28 -2.22
CA ALA A 174 -12.86 8.47 -2.55
C ALA A 174 -11.97 9.12 -3.60
N ARG A 175 -10.69 8.76 -3.58
CA ARG A 175 -9.73 8.97 -4.67
C ARG A 175 -9.22 7.61 -5.12
N VAL A 176 -8.79 7.54 -6.37
CA VAL A 176 -8.26 6.30 -6.95
C VAL A 176 -6.77 6.46 -7.17
N LEU A 177 -6.01 5.44 -6.77
CA LEU A 177 -4.65 5.21 -7.25
C LEU A 177 -4.63 3.88 -7.99
N TYR A 178 -3.78 3.76 -9.00
CA TYR A 178 -3.57 2.52 -9.71
C TYR A 178 -2.29 1.86 -9.21
N SER A 179 -2.31 0.54 -9.04
CA SER A 179 -1.12 -0.21 -8.64
C SER A 179 -0.86 -1.39 -9.53
N HIS A 180 0.33 -1.42 -10.13
CA HIS A 180 0.81 -2.51 -10.96
C HIS A 180 1.85 -3.30 -10.16
N ASN A 181 1.48 -4.50 -9.73
CA ASN A 181 2.27 -5.29 -8.80
C ASN A 181 2.82 -6.52 -9.52
N CYS A 182 4.10 -6.80 -9.33
CA CYS A 182 4.69 -8.10 -9.62
C CYS A 182 5.06 -8.80 -8.31
N GLN A 183 4.73 -10.10 -8.23
CA GLN A 183 4.93 -10.93 -7.05
C GLN A 183 5.54 -12.28 -7.45
N PHE A 184 6.60 -12.73 -6.78
CA PHE A 184 7.17 -14.07 -6.95
C PHE A 184 7.89 -14.57 -5.70
N GLY A 185 8.10 -15.89 -5.60
CA GLY A 185 8.82 -16.50 -4.49
C GLY A 185 10.34 -16.38 -4.63
N LEU A 186 11.03 -15.98 -3.57
CA LEU A 186 12.47 -15.74 -3.52
C LEU A 186 13.30 -17.01 -3.79
N GLY A 187 12.75 -18.18 -3.49
CA GLY A 187 13.42 -19.47 -3.71
C GLY A 187 13.74 -19.77 -5.19
N GLN A 188 13.27 -18.94 -6.13
CA GLN A 188 13.49 -19.09 -7.57
C GLN A 188 14.82 -18.51 -8.07
N ALA A 189 15.43 -17.54 -7.38
CA ALA A 189 16.79 -17.09 -7.70
C ALA A 189 17.74 -17.45 -6.56
N LYS A 190 18.10 -18.73 -6.51
CA LYS A 190 19.09 -19.23 -5.55
C LYS A 190 20.44 -18.56 -5.81
N GLY A 191 21.02 -17.96 -4.76
CA GLY A 191 22.34 -17.32 -4.82
C GLY A 191 22.36 -15.90 -5.40
N ALA A 192 21.23 -15.39 -5.90
CA ALA A 192 21.15 -14.00 -6.36
C ALA A 192 21.12 -13.04 -5.17
N ASP A 193 21.85 -11.94 -5.28
CA ASP A 193 21.82 -10.88 -4.28
C ASP A 193 20.68 -9.90 -4.55
N TRP A 194 19.55 -10.15 -3.92
CA TRP A 194 18.33 -9.36 -4.10
C TRP A 194 18.42 -7.92 -3.58
N MET A 195 19.50 -7.55 -2.90
CA MET A 195 19.74 -6.17 -2.51
C MET A 195 20.66 -5.46 -3.51
N ALA A 196 21.30 -6.16 -4.44
CA ALA A 196 22.12 -5.52 -5.48
C ALA A 196 21.22 -4.85 -6.53
N ILE A 197 21.53 -3.60 -6.87
CA ILE A 197 20.79 -2.81 -7.87
C ILE A 197 20.89 -3.45 -9.25
N GLU A 198 22.06 -4.00 -9.59
CA GLU A 198 22.28 -4.73 -10.85
C GLU A 198 21.31 -5.91 -10.98
N THR A 199 21.24 -6.76 -9.94
CA THR A 199 20.32 -7.90 -9.88
C THR A 199 18.85 -7.47 -9.98
N LEU A 200 18.46 -6.40 -9.27
CA LEU A 200 17.09 -5.87 -9.36
C LEU A 200 16.76 -5.36 -10.76
N THR A 201 17.70 -4.70 -11.43
CA THR A 201 17.53 -4.14 -12.77
C THR A 201 17.48 -5.23 -13.84
N GLU A 202 18.27 -6.28 -13.68
CA GLU A 202 18.25 -7.46 -14.54
C GLU A 202 16.88 -8.16 -14.45
N PHE A 203 16.37 -8.37 -13.22
CA PHE A 203 15.08 -9.02 -13.02
C PHE A 203 13.89 -8.14 -13.36
N PHE A 204 13.96 -6.84 -13.12
CA PHE A 204 12.86 -5.90 -13.37
C PHE A 204 13.28 -4.84 -14.39
N PRO A 205 13.02 -5.05 -15.69
CA PRO A 205 13.36 -4.10 -16.74
C PRO A 205 12.78 -2.69 -16.52
N ALA A 206 11.65 -2.59 -15.80
CA ALA A 206 11.07 -1.32 -15.38
C ALA A 206 12.04 -0.42 -14.57
N LEU A 207 12.94 -1.02 -13.79
CA LEU A 207 13.89 -0.29 -12.93
C LEU A 207 15.11 0.22 -13.69
N ALA A 208 15.43 -0.35 -14.86
CA ALA A 208 16.61 0.01 -15.66
C ALA A 208 16.64 1.49 -16.08
N LYS A 209 15.47 2.15 -16.10
CA LYS A 209 15.34 3.56 -16.50
C LYS A 209 15.54 4.56 -15.35
N LEU A 210 15.63 4.09 -14.11
CA LEU A 210 15.66 4.97 -12.93
C LEU A 210 17.05 5.52 -12.58
N GLU A 211 18.11 5.12 -13.30
CA GLU A 211 19.50 5.53 -13.06
C GLU A 211 19.85 5.53 -11.55
N LEU A 212 19.53 4.42 -10.88
CA LEU A 212 19.69 4.28 -9.43
C LEU A 212 21.16 4.41 -9.03
N LYS A 213 21.42 5.17 -7.97
CA LYS A 213 22.78 5.39 -7.45
C LYS A 213 23.18 4.30 -6.46
N GLY A 214 24.49 4.04 -6.40
CA GLY A 214 25.08 3.04 -5.51
C GLY A 214 25.02 1.63 -6.07
N GLU A 215 25.50 0.66 -5.30
CA GLU A 215 25.57 -0.74 -5.71
C GLU A 215 24.38 -1.56 -5.19
N ARG A 216 23.74 -1.10 -4.11
CA ARG A 216 22.75 -1.86 -3.35
C ARG A 216 21.64 -0.98 -2.80
N VAL A 217 20.44 -1.55 -2.74
CA VAL A 217 19.38 -1.06 -1.85
C VAL A 217 19.68 -1.50 -0.41
N SER A 218 19.02 -0.86 0.54
CA SER A 218 19.13 -1.10 1.98
C SER A 218 17.75 -1.17 2.60
N LEU A 219 17.66 -1.68 3.83
CA LEU A 219 16.37 -1.72 4.53
C LEU A 219 15.90 -0.30 4.85
N VAL A 220 14.66 0.01 4.48
CA VAL A 220 14.05 1.30 4.81
C VAL A 220 13.93 1.40 6.34
N ASN A 221 14.53 2.46 6.90
CA ASN A 221 14.68 2.71 8.35
C ASN A 221 15.36 1.60 9.16
N GLY A 222 16.11 0.69 8.52
CA GLY A 222 16.75 -0.43 9.23
C GLY A 222 15.76 -1.37 9.95
N GLY A 223 14.46 -1.19 9.71
CA GLY A 223 13.39 -1.75 10.52
C GLY A 223 12.59 -2.81 9.78
N ILE A 224 12.05 -3.72 10.56
CA ILE A 224 11.15 -4.77 10.07
C ILE A 224 9.74 -4.42 10.54
N VAL A 225 8.77 -4.44 9.62
CA VAL A 225 7.35 -4.26 9.94
C VAL A 225 6.73 -5.62 10.21
N GLU A 226 6.01 -5.75 11.31
CA GLU A 226 5.14 -6.87 11.59
C GLU A 226 3.68 -6.46 11.33
N GLU A 227 3.01 -7.23 10.49
CA GLU A 227 1.59 -7.10 10.22
C GLU A 227 0.80 -8.15 10.99
N VAL A 228 -0.04 -7.68 11.90
CA VAL A 228 -1.00 -8.47 12.67
C VAL A 228 -2.35 -8.38 11.99
N LEU A 229 -2.74 -9.40 11.21
CA LEU A 229 -3.88 -9.38 10.31
C LEU A 229 -4.99 -10.32 10.77
N LEU A 230 -6.22 -9.83 10.79
CA LEU A 230 -7.42 -10.62 11.02
C LEU A 230 -8.30 -10.64 9.76
N PRO A 231 -8.53 -11.81 9.14
CA PRO A 231 -9.57 -11.97 8.12
C PRO A 231 -10.94 -11.67 8.72
N ILE A 232 -11.74 -10.81 8.06
CA ILE A 232 -13.06 -10.43 8.55
C ILE A 232 -14.15 -11.26 7.86
N GLY A 233 -14.13 -11.32 6.53
CA GLY A 233 -15.16 -12.01 5.78
C GLY A 233 -15.24 -11.61 4.31
N VAL A 234 -16.36 -11.92 3.70
CA VAL A 234 -16.67 -11.61 2.30
C VAL A 234 -17.93 -10.76 2.23
N ILE A 235 -17.82 -9.61 1.57
CA ILE A 235 -18.96 -8.73 1.27
C ILE A 235 -19.42 -9.03 -0.16
N THR A 236 -20.74 -9.13 -0.34
CA THR A 236 -21.38 -9.37 -1.64
C THR A 236 -22.14 -8.12 -2.08
N PHE A 237 -21.68 -7.49 -3.16
CA PHE A 237 -22.26 -6.27 -3.74
C PHE A 237 -23.25 -6.54 -4.88
N GLY A 238 -23.65 -7.80 -5.07
CA GLY A 238 -24.47 -8.27 -6.19
C GLY A 238 -24.17 -9.72 -6.48
N SER A 239 -24.81 -10.30 -7.50
CA SER A 239 -24.60 -11.72 -7.87
C SER A 239 -23.21 -12.04 -8.40
N ASP A 240 -22.45 -11.04 -8.84
CA ASP A 240 -21.22 -11.16 -9.61
C ASP A 240 -20.00 -10.51 -8.95
N LEU A 241 -20.19 -9.66 -7.92
CA LEU A 241 -19.09 -8.96 -7.26
C LEU A 241 -19.02 -9.29 -5.77
N THR A 242 -17.97 -10.01 -5.39
CA THR A 242 -17.63 -10.30 -4.00
C THR A 242 -16.26 -9.74 -3.65
N ALA A 243 -16.10 -9.26 -2.42
CA ALA A 243 -14.84 -8.72 -1.92
C ALA A 243 -14.47 -9.37 -0.60
N ARG A 244 -13.26 -9.94 -0.52
CA ARG A 244 -12.71 -10.41 0.76
C ARG A 244 -12.21 -9.20 1.54
N CYS A 245 -12.45 -9.18 2.83
CA CYS A 245 -12.05 -8.07 3.69
C CYS A 245 -11.29 -8.55 4.93
N ASP A 246 -10.36 -7.72 5.37
CA ASP A 246 -9.49 -7.94 6.51
C ASP A 246 -9.17 -6.61 7.22
N VAL A 247 -8.75 -6.72 8.47
CA VAL A 247 -8.23 -5.61 9.26
C VAL A 247 -6.86 -6.00 9.81
N ALA A 248 -5.92 -5.07 9.81
CA ALA A 248 -4.57 -5.32 10.26
C ALA A 248 -4.01 -4.14 11.06
N LEU A 249 -3.10 -4.46 11.98
CA LEU A 249 -2.18 -3.50 12.59
C LEU A 249 -0.78 -3.73 12.00
N TRP A 250 -0.13 -2.65 11.56
CA TRP A 250 1.31 -2.63 11.33
C TRP A 250 2.01 -2.09 12.56
N ARG A 251 3.08 -2.77 12.98
CA ARG A 251 3.94 -2.35 14.08
C ARG A 251 5.40 -2.66 13.79
N THR A 252 6.34 -2.03 14.48
CA THR A 252 7.76 -2.43 14.38
C THR A 252 7.96 -3.81 15.00
N ARG A 253 8.84 -4.63 14.42
CA ARG A 253 9.27 -5.89 15.03
C ARG A 253 10.29 -5.59 16.13
N GLY A 254 10.18 -6.27 17.27
CA GLY A 254 11.04 -6.04 18.45
C GLY A 254 10.36 -5.14 19.48
N ASP A 255 10.23 -3.85 19.18
CA ASP A 255 9.63 -2.87 20.11
C ASP A 255 8.09 -2.88 20.09
N HIS A 256 7.49 -3.53 19.08
CA HIS A 256 6.04 -3.59 18.89
C HIS A 256 5.36 -2.22 18.80
N TYR A 257 6.11 -1.19 18.41
CA TYR A 257 5.61 0.18 18.29
C TYR A 257 4.55 0.24 17.19
N PRO A 258 3.30 0.65 17.49
CA PRO A 258 2.22 0.56 16.53
C PRO A 258 2.34 1.70 15.51
N LEU A 259 2.37 1.34 14.23
CA LEU A 259 2.57 2.28 13.12
C LEU A 259 1.24 2.76 12.56
N VAL A 260 0.37 1.82 12.16
CA VAL A 260 -0.88 2.15 11.47
C VAL A 260 -1.85 0.98 11.46
N GLY A 261 -3.13 1.25 11.67
CA GLY A 261 -4.20 0.29 11.39
C GLY A 261 -4.65 0.38 9.94
N GLU A 262 -5.07 -0.72 9.34
CA GLU A 262 -5.68 -0.75 8.01
C GLU A 262 -6.90 -1.65 8.02
N PHE A 263 -7.98 -1.18 7.41
CA PHE A 263 -9.01 -2.08 6.89
C PHE A 263 -8.92 -2.09 5.37
N ALA A 264 -9.02 -3.27 4.78
CA ALA A 264 -9.08 -3.39 3.33
C ALA A 264 -10.18 -4.37 2.92
N PHE A 265 -10.79 -4.11 1.77
CA PHE A 265 -11.50 -5.14 1.02
C PHE A 265 -11.04 -5.18 -0.43
N GLN A 266 -10.99 -6.38 -1.00
CA GLN A 266 -10.53 -6.59 -2.37
C GLN A 266 -11.47 -7.50 -3.14
N ALA A 267 -11.98 -6.98 -4.26
CA ALA A 267 -12.70 -7.75 -5.26
C ALA A 267 -11.76 -8.13 -6.41
N LYS A 268 -11.94 -9.33 -6.97
CA LYS A 268 -11.26 -9.79 -8.18
C LYS A 268 -12.29 -10.02 -9.28
N PHE A 269 -11.97 -9.58 -10.49
CA PHE A 269 -12.82 -9.73 -11.67
C PHE A 269 -11.96 -9.97 -12.92
N PRO A 270 -12.54 -10.50 -14.02
CA PRO A 270 -11.80 -10.73 -15.26
C PRO A 270 -11.29 -9.43 -15.91
N SER A 271 -12.10 -8.38 -15.87
CA SER A 271 -11.75 -7.03 -16.33
C SER A 271 -12.70 -6.02 -15.70
N ILE A 272 -12.31 -4.74 -15.64
CA ILE A 272 -13.17 -3.68 -15.12
C ILE A 272 -14.47 -3.51 -15.93
N ALA A 273 -14.40 -3.78 -17.24
CA ALA A 273 -15.55 -3.73 -18.14
C ALA A 273 -16.58 -4.84 -17.85
N ALA A 274 -16.13 -5.97 -17.29
CA ALA A 274 -17.00 -7.08 -16.93
C ALA A 274 -17.82 -6.82 -15.65
N VAL A 275 -17.52 -5.77 -14.88
CA VAL A 275 -18.24 -5.46 -13.64
C VAL A 275 -19.47 -4.59 -13.95
N ALA A 276 -20.66 -5.07 -13.60
CA ALA A 276 -21.88 -4.30 -13.80
C ALA A 276 -21.86 -2.96 -13.02
N ALA A 277 -22.59 -1.96 -13.51
CA ALA A 277 -22.62 -0.62 -12.90
C ALA A 277 -23.21 -0.63 -11.47
N LYS A 278 -24.27 -1.41 -11.23
CA LYS A 278 -24.93 -1.48 -9.93
C LYS A 278 -24.03 -2.04 -8.81
N PRO A 279 -23.34 -3.19 -8.98
CA PRO A 279 -22.36 -3.65 -8.00
C PRO A 279 -21.22 -2.67 -7.73
N ARG A 280 -20.73 -1.95 -8.76
CA ARG A 280 -19.74 -0.88 -8.57
C ARG A 280 -20.26 0.22 -7.66
N GLN A 281 -21.48 0.70 -7.92
CA GLN A 281 -22.12 1.73 -7.08
C GLN A 281 -22.33 1.25 -5.64
N LEU A 282 -22.76 0.01 -5.44
CA LEU A 282 -22.94 -0.56 -4.09
C LEU A 282 -21.62 -0.67 -3.33
N CYS A 283 -20.55 -1.05 -4.03
CA CYS A 283 -19.19 -1.09 -3.47
C CYS A 283 -18.71 0.30 -3.02
N GLU A 284 -18.90 1.33 -3.85
CA GLU A 284 -18.53 2.70 -3.51
C GLU A 284 -19.38 3.26 -2.35
N ASN A 285 -20.69 3.05 -2.39
CA ASN A 285 -21.61 3.48 -1.33
C ASN A 285 -21.26 2.82 0.00
N PHE A 286 -20.89 1.53 -0.01
CA PHE A 286 -20.44 0.83 1.19
C PHE A 286 -19.15 1.39 1.74
N TYR A 287 -18.19 1.66 0.86
CA TYR A 287 -16.93 2.26 1.24
C TYR A 287 -17.15 3.62 1.94
N ILE A 288 -18.00 4.48 1.38
CA ILE A 288 -18.36 5.78 1.95
C ILE A 288 -19.12 5.62 3.28
N ALA A 289 -20.11 4.72 3.34
CA ALA A 289 -20.87 4.47 4.57
C ALA A 289 -19.95 3.98 5.71
N LEU A 290 -18.97 3.14 5.38
CA LEU A 290 -18.00 2.66 6.36
C LEU A 290 -17.07 3.77 6.85
N GLN A 291 -16.69 4.73 5.99
CA GLN A 291 -15.93 5.91 6.44
C GLN A 291 -16.69 6.66 7.53
N HIS A 292 -17.98 6.95 7.33
CA HIS A 292 -18.80 7.61 8.34
C HIS A 292 -18.97 6.77 9.62
N ALA A 293 -19.17 5.46 9.48
CA ALA A 293 -19.29 4.56 10.62
C ALA A 293 -18.00 4.41 11.44
N THR A 294 -16.86 4.87 10.91
CA THR A 294 -15.54 4.73 11.53
C THR A 294 -14.76 6.05 11.56
N GLU A 295 -15.44 7.19 11.43
CA GLU A 295 -14.83 8.50 11.24
C GLU A 295 -13.87 8.87 12.37
N ASP A 296 -14.24 8.56 13.62
CA ASP A 296 -13.41 8.76 14.82
C ASP A 296 -12.09 7.97 14.79
N ARG A 297 -12.03 6.92 13.96
CA ARG A 297 -10.91 5.96 13.85
C ARG A 297 -10.02 6.22 12.64
N LEU A 298 -10.44 7.07 11.70
CA LEU A 298 -9.69 7.29 10.47
C LEU A 298 -8.44 8.15 10.72
N ALA A 299 -7.38 7.78 10.02
CA ALA A 299 -6.12 8.51 9.94
C ALA A 299 -5.99 9.03 8.50
N LEU A 300 -6.70 10.12 8.21
CA LEU A 300 -6.76 10.74 6.87
C LEU A 300 -5.42 11.35 6.47
N GLY A 301 -5.17 11.41 5.15
CA GLY A 301 -3.93 11.98 4.59
C GLY A 301 -2.69 11.11 4.75
N LEU A 302 -2.79 9.96 5.44
CA LEU A 302 -1.70 9.02 5.63
C LEU A 302 -1.83 7.81 4.70
N THR A 303 -0.70 7.17 4.41
CA THR A 303 -0.62 5.85 3.75
C THR A 303 0.31 4.95 4.55
N LYS A 304 0.16 3.62 4.42
CA LYS A 304 1.04 2.66 5.11
C LYS A 304 2.50 2.80 4.66
N THR A 305 2.70 3.01 3.36
CA THR A 305 4.03 3.20 2.79
C THR A 305 4.64 4.50 3.28
N GLY A 306 3.88 5.61 3.25
CA GLY A 306 4.30 6.90 3.79
C GLY A 306 4.73 6.78 5.26
N MET A 307 3.96 6.08 6.09
CA MET A 307 4.33 5.83 7.49
C MET A 307 5.64 5.05 7.65
N VAL A 308 5.99 4.16 6.72
CA VAL A 308 7.30 3.51 6.73
C VAL A 308 8.35 4.51 6.26
N TYR A 309 8.26 5.06 5.05
CA TYR A 309 9.33 5.89 4.50
C TYR A 309 9.57 7.22 5.24
N GLN A 310 8.54 7.81 5.85
CA GLN A 310 8.64 9.08 6.58
C GLN A 310 9.37 8.97 7.92
N LEU A 311 9.58 7.77 8.49
CA LEU A 311 10.32 7.61 9.74
C LEU A 311 11.77 8.13 9.65
N ASN A 312 12.34 8.22 8.45
CA ASN A 312 13.65 8.82 8.18
C ASN A 312 13.57 10.20 7.47
N GLY A 313 12.42 10.87 7.49
CA GLY A 313 12.27 12.21 6.92
C GLY A 313 12.10 12.26 5.40
N ALA A 314 11.81 11.13 4.74
CA ALA A 314 11.41 11.15 3.33
C ALA A 314 10.16 12.01 3.16
N SER A 315 10.15 12.91 2.19
CA SER A 315 8.94 13.69 1.88
C SER A 315 7.83 12.75 1.41
N PRO A 316 6.56 13.00 1.80
CA PRO A 316 5.44 12.26 1.23
C PRO A 316 5.48 12.35 -0.30
N GLN A 317 5.23 11.25 -1.01
CA GLN A 317 4.97 11.35 -2.43
C GLN A 317 3.69 12.16 -2.67
N SER A 318 3.73 13.08 -3.63
CA SER A 318 2.62 14.02 -3.91
C SER A 318 1.27 13.33 -4.20
N HIS A 319 1.34 12.12 -4.76
CA HIS A 319 0.16 11.33 -5.11
C HIS A 319 -0.35 10.43 -3.97
N GLU A 320 0.42 10.25 -2.89
CA GLU A 320 -0.01 9.54 -1.68
C GLU A 320 -0.93 10.37 -0.80
#